data_AF-A0A1B6FJZ6-F1
#
_entry.id   AF-A0A1B6FJZ6-F1
#
_cell.length_a   1.000
_cell.length_b   1.000
_cell.length_c   1.000
_cell.angle_alpha   90.00
_cell.angle_beta   90.00
_cell.angle_gamma   90.00
#
_symmetry.space_group_name_H-M   'P 1'
#
loop_
_entity.id
_entity.type
_entity.pdbx_description
1 polymer ?
#
loop_
_entity_poly.entity_id
_entity_poly.type
_entity_poly.pdbx_seq_one_letter_code
_entity_poly.pdbx_strand_id
1 'polypeptide(L)'
;MRAGPWTKACLKHMFNLTYMNLSAYFKDIKIMWLFQEADLAIADITITRVREQDVDFTMPYMNLGISILYKKPQKSPSLFSFMSPFSTSVWQSVLAAYVGVSLLMYVIARISPKEWTNPYPCIDESELEELENQFSLNNSFWFVTGSIMQQGSELAPISASTRMLASVWW
;
A
#
# COMPACT_ATOMS: atom_id res chain seq x y z
N MET A 1 -48.64 18.38 33.27
CA MET A 1 -49.61 17.76 32.34
C MET A 1 -49.37 16.26 32.36
N ARG A 2 -50.37 15.48 32.79
CA ARG A 2 -50.24 14.03 32.98
C ARG A 2 -50.41 13.34 31.63
N ALA A 3 -49.38 12.60 31.21
CA ALA A 3 -49.42 11.74 30.04
C ALA A 3 -50.56 10.70 30.20
N GLY A 4 -51.56 10.74 29.30
CA GLY A 4 -52.72 9.84 29.35
C GLY A 4 -52.35 8.38 29.05
N PRO A 5 -53.20 7.39 29.38
CA PRO A 5 -52.93 5.96 29.14
C PRO A 5 -52.48 5.65 27.70
N TRP A 6 -52.98 6.41 26.73
CA TRP A 6 -52.68 6.33 25.30
C TRP A 6 -51.25 6.72 24.92
N THR A 7 -50.65 7.70 25.61
CA THR A 7 -49.25 8.09 25.37
C THR A 7 -48.29 6.96 25.74
N LYS A 8 -48.62 6.16 26.77
CA LYS A 8 -47.85 4.96 27.13
C LYS A 8 -48.08 3.80 26.15
N ALA A 9 -49.26 3.66 25.57
CA ALA A 9 -49.53 2.66 24.53
C ALA A 9 -48.75 2.97 23.24
N CYS A 10 -48.74 4.24 22.81
CA CYS A 10 -47.98 4.71 21.66
C CYS A 10 -46.46 4.55 21.88
N LEU A 11 -45.94 4.94 23.05
CA LEU A 11 -44.53 4.72 23.41
C LEU A 11 -44.14 3.24 23.54
N LYS A 12 -45.04 2.38 24.04
CA LYS A 12 -44.79 0.94 24.20
C LYS A 12 -44.83 0.19 22.87
N HIS A 13 -45.65 0.63 21.92
CA HIS A 13 -45.57 0.17 20.54
C HIS A 13 -44.31 0.70 19.83
N MET A 14 -43.91 1.96 20.08
CA MET A 14 -42.69 2.55 19.51
C MET A 14 -41.39 1.84 19.93
N PHE A 15 -41.32 1.29 21.14
CA PHE A 15 -40.09 0.68 21.67
C PHE A 15 -39.80 -0.75 21.20
N ASN A 16 -40.78 -1.46 20.64
CA ASN A 16 -40.59 -2.84 20.15
C ASN A 16 -40.20 -2.91 18.65
N LEU A 17 -39.78 -1.77 18.07
CA LEU A 17 -39.69 -1.52 16.63
C LEU A 17 -38.25 -1.52 16.06
N THR A 18 -37.36 -2.36 16.56
CA THR A 18 -36.04 -2.54 15.92
C THR A 18 -36.07 -3.33 14.60
N TYR A 19 -37.24 -3.85 14.18
CA TYR A 19 -37.35 -4.74 13.01
C TYR A 19 -38.50 -4.47 12.03
N MET A 20 -39.27 -3.38 12.18
CA MET A 20 -40.35 -3.10 11.22
C MET A 20 -39.88 -2.24 10.05
N ASN A 21 -40.26 -2.67 8.85
CA ASN A 21 -40.08 -1.96 7.59
C ASN A 21 -40.75 -0.57 7.66
N LEU A 22 -40.11 0.48 7.11
CA LEU A 22 -40.61 1.87 7.04
C LEU A 22 -42.04 1.97 6.47
N SER A 23 -42.47 1.00 5.65
CA SER A 23 -43.84 0.93 5.14
C SER A 23 -44.88 0.51 6.18
N ALA A 24 -44.53 -0.30 7.18
CA ALA A 24 -45.44 -0.71 8.24
C ALA A 24 -45.71 0.46 9.21
N TYR A 25 -44.67 1.23 9.50
CA TYR A 25 -44.73 2.37 10.41
C TYR A 25 -45.74 3.45 9.97
N PHE A 26 -45.82 3.75 8.67
CA PHE A 26 -46.79 4.73 8.18
C PHE A 26 -48.23 4.22 8.21
N LYS A 27 -48.45 2.91 8.05
CA LYS A 27 -49.80 2.33 8.10
C LYS A 27 -50.41 2.51 9.49
N ASP A 28 -49.63 2.27 10.54
CA ASP A 28 -50.10 2.42 11.92
C ASP A 28 -50.44 3.88 12.24
N ILE A 29 -49.56 4.81 11.83
CA ILE A 29 -49.79 6.24 11.97
C ILE A 29 -51.09 6.64 11.24
N LYS A 30 -51.27 6.25 9.98
CA LYS A 30 -52.47 6.55 9.19
C LYS A 30 -53.76 6.04 9.85
N ILE A 31 -53.73 4.82 10.40
CA ILE A 31 -54.88 4.23 11.09
C ILE A 31 -55.25 5.08 12.32
N MET A 32 -54.27 5.41 13.17
CA MET A 32 -54.53 6.22 14.37
C MET A 32 -55.07 7.63 14.03
N TRP A 33 -54.59 8.23 12.93
CA TRP A 33 -55.11 9.51 12.43
C TRP A 33 -56.56 9.39 11.94
N LEU A 34 -56.88 8.37 11.14
CA LEU A 34 -58.24 8.16 10.60
C LEU A 34 -59.28 7.87 11.68
N PHE A 35 -58.89 7.17 12.74
CA PHE A 35 -59.77 6.87 13.88
C PHE A 35 -59.79 7.97 14.95
N GLN A 36 -59.18 9.14 14.68
CA GLN A 36 -59.05 10.26 15.64
C GLN A 36 -58.43 9.84 16.99
N GLU A 37 -57.54 8.85 16.97
CA GLU A 37 -56.81 8.39 18.15
C GLU A 37 -55.49 9.17 18.38
N ALA A 38 -55.08 9.99 17.41
CA ALA A 38 -53.90 10.85 17.48
C ALA A 38 -54.18 12.24 16.87
N ASP A 39 -53.69 13.30 17.53
CA ASP A 39 -53.83 14.70 17.10
C ASP A 39 -52.54 15.28 16.48
N LEU A 40 -51.37 14.70 16.80
CA LEU A 40 -50.05 15.12 16.31
C LEU A 40 -49.07 13.95 16.34
N ALA A 41 -48.27 13.80 15.27
CA ALA A 41 -47.18 12.83 15.20
C ALA A 41 -45.84 13.53 14.95
N ILE A 42 -44.83 13.20 15.75
CA ILE A 42 -43.45 13.69 15.60
C ILE A 42 -42.55 12.45 15.47
N ALA A 43 -42.00 12.22 14.28
CA ALA A 43 -41.18 11.06 13.97
C ALA A 43 -40.22 11.35 12.80
N ASP A 44 -39.21 10.50 12.62
CA ASP A 44 -38.37 10.49 11.42
C ASP A 44 -39.15 9.87 10.26
N ILE A 45 -39.89 10.72 9.55
CA ILE A 45 -40.74 10.33 8.43
C ILE A 45 -40.41 11.16 7.19
N THR A 46 -40.09 10.47 6.10
CA THR A 46 -39.88 11.11 4.81
C THR A 46 -41.22 11.57 4.22
N ILE A 47 -41.30 12.86 3.89
CA ILE A 47 -42.41 13.46 3.14
C ILE A 47 -42.38 12.88 1.72
N THR A 48 -43.48 12.24 1.31
CA THR A 48 -43.65 11.68 -0.04
C THR A 48 -45.06 11.99 -0.54
N ARG A 49 -45.24 12.07 -1.86
CA ARG A 49 -46.53 12.43 -2.48
C ARG A 49 -47.69 11.53 -2.07
N VAL A 50 -47.45 10.23 -1.91
CA VAL A 50 -48.50 9.28 -1.52
C VAL A 50 -48.94 9.50 -0.07
N ARG A 51 -48.02 9.91 0.82
CA ARG A 51 -48.34 10.16 2.23
C ARG A 51 -49.05 11.50 2.43
N GLU A 52 -48.69 12.50 1.63
CA GLU A 52 -49.30 13.84 1.63
C GLU A 52 -50.80 13.82 1.23
N GLN A 53 -51.29 12.76 0.60
CA GLN A 53 -52.72 12.59 0.28
C GLN A 53 -53.59 12.26 1.49
N ASP A 54 -53.00 11.68 2.54
CA ASP A 54 -53.73 11.18 3.70
C ASP A 54 -53.57 12.09 4.93
N VAL A 55 -52.46 12.83 5.03
CA VAL A 55 -52.10 13.69 6.16
C VAL A 55 -51.32 14.91 5.69
N ASP A 56 -51.50 16.03 6.39
CA ASP A 56 -50.73 17.26 6.16
C ASP A 56 -49.39 17.23 6.91
N PHE A 57 -48.33 17.69 6.25
CA PHE A 57 -46.99 17.85 6.83
C PHE A 57 -46.63 19.32 7.03
N THR A 58 -45.81 19.61 8.03
CA THR A 58 -45.17 20.93 8.18
C THR A 58 -44.00 21.10 7.19
N MET A 59 -43.42 22.30 7.14
CA MET A 59 -42.19 22.51 6.38
C MET A 59 -41.06 21.61 6.92
N PRO A 60 -40.27 20.97 6.04
CA PRO A 60 -39.21 20.08 6.47
C PRO A 60 -38.15 20.85 7.27
N TYR A 61 -37.74 20.30 8.40
CA TYR A 61 -36.71 20.91 9.26
C TYR A 61 -35.29 20.36 8.97
N MET A 62 -35.17 19.25 8.23
CA MET A 62 -33.90 18.64 7.80
C MET A 62 -33.96 18.21 6.34
N ASN A 63 -32.87 18.46 5.60
CA ASN A 63 -32.67 17.95 4.25
C ASN A 63 -31.78 16.70 4.31
N LEU A 64 -32.38 15.51 4.21
CA LEU A 64 -31.67 14.23 4.17
C LEU A 64 -31.68 13.66 2.75
N GLY A 65 -30.58 13.00 2.37
CA GLY A 65 -30.45 12.28 1.11
C GLY A 65 -30.05 10.82 1.33
N ILE A 66 -30.27 9.97 0.33
CA ILE A 66 -29.84 8.57 0.38
C ILE A 66 -28.32 8.52 0.22
N SER A 67 -27.63 7.92 1.18
CA SER A 67 -26.18 7.71 1.14
C SER A 67 -25.86 6.22 1.22
N ILE A 68 -24.79 5.79 0.54
CA ILE A 68 -24.33 4.41 0.56
C ILE A 68 -23.27 4.27 1.64
N LEU A 69 -23.60 3.52 2.70
CA LEU A 69 -22.63 3.11 3.70
C LEU A 69 -21.98 1.79 3.27
N TYR A 70 -20.66 1.78 3.14
CA TYR A 70 -19.89 0.55 2.89
C TYR A 70 -18.70 0.45 3.84
N LYS A 71 -18.27 -0.80 4.08
CA LYS A 71 -17.11 -1.07 4.93
C LYS A 71 -15.84 -0.61 4.22
N LYS A 72 -15.05 0.25 4.89
CA LYS A 72 -13.73 0.64 4.39
C LYS A 72 -12.84 -0.60 4.20
N PRO A 73 -12.22 -0.81 3.03
CA PRO A 73 -11.31 -1.93 2.84
C PRO A 73 -10.07 -1.72 3.71
N GLN A 74 -9.75 -2.71 4.54
CA GLN A 74 -8.46 -2.76 5.24
C GLN A 74 -7.44 -3.41 4.32
N LYS A 75 -6.42 -2.67 3.91
CA LYS A 75 -5.25 -3.24 3.24
C LYS A 75 -4.33 -3.83 4.31
N SER A 76 -4.03 -5.12 4.21
CA SER A 76 -2.96 -5.71 5.01
C SER A 76 -1.61 -5.14 4.58
N PRO A 77 -0.69 -4.86 5.51
CA PRO A 77 0.65 -4.43 5.15
C PRO A 77 1.37 -5.61 4.46
N SER A 78 1.78 -5.41 3.21
CA SER A 78 2.62 -6.37 2.51
C SER A 78 4.08 -6.20 2.95
N LEU A 79 4.76 -7.28 3.33
CA LEU A 79 6.16 -7.24 3.77
C LEU A 79 7.12 -6.65 2.72
N PHE A 80 6.83 -6.84 1.44
CA PHE A 80 7.65 -6.36 0.31
C PHE A 80 7.13 -5.05 -0.30
N SER A 81 6.39 -4.24 0.47
CA SER A 81 5.87 -2.95 -0.04
C SER A 81 6.99 -2.02 -0.51
N PHE A 82 8.20 -2.15 0.03
CA PHE A 82 9.38 -1.37 -0.41
C PHE A 82 9.85 -1.73 -1.83
N MET A 83 9.51 -2.93 -2.33
CA MET A 83 9.89 -3.42 -3.66
C MET A 83 8.85 -3.05 -4.73
N SER A 84 7.66 -2.58 -4.30
CA SER A 84 6.55 -2.14 -5.17
C SER A 84 6.81 -0.95 -6.09
N PRO A 85 7.74 0.00 -5.85
CA PRO A 85 7.94 1.11 -6.78
C PRO A 85 8.54 0.67 -8.12
N PHE A 86 9.14 -0.52 -8.21
CA PHE A 86 9.70 -1.07 -9.44
C PHE A 86 8.99 -2.36 -9.87
N SER A 87 8.78 -2.53 -11.17
CA SER A 87 8.21 -3.75 -11.74
C SER A 87 9.17 -4.93 -11.63
N THR A 88 8.64 -6.15 -11.62
CA THR A 88 9.41 -7.40 -11.58
C THR A 88 10.45 -7.49 -12.72
N SER A 89 10.14 -6.94 -13.90
CA SER A 89 11.07 -6.91 -15.04
C SER A 89 12.33 -6.07 -14.78
N VAL A 90 12.20 -4.96 -14.04
CA VAL A 90 13.32 -4.09 -13.67
C VAL A 90 14.24 -4.84 -12.70
N TRP A 91 13.67 -5.52 -11.71
CA TRP A 91 14.44 -6.32 -10.76
C TRP A 91 15.23 -7.45 -11.42
N GLN A 92 14.63 -8.13 -12.40
CA GLN A 92 15.33 -9.14 -13.20
C GLN A 92 16.48 -8.52 -14.00
N SER A 93 16.27 -7.32 -14.56
CA SER A 93 17.31 -6.59 -15.30
C SER A 93 18.47 -6.15 -14.41
N VAL A 94 18.18 -5.67 -13.20
CA VAL A 94 19.21 -5.31 -12.21
C VAL A 94 20.02 -6.54 -11.80
N LEU A 95 19.37 -7.67 -11.53
CA LEU A 95 20.05 -8.92 -11.19
C LEU A 95 20.93 -9.42 -12.35
N ALA A 96 20.43 -9.35 -13.58
CA ALA A 96 21.19 -9.74 -14.77
C ALA A 96 22.41 -8.82 -15.00
N ALA A 97 22.23 -7.50 -14.85
CA ALA A 97 23.30 -6.53 -14.97
C ALA A 97 24.36 -6.73 -13.87
N TYR A 98 23.94 -6.97 -12.62
CA TYR A 98 24.83 -7.30 -11.51
C TYR A 98 25.74 -8.51 -11.83
N VAL A 99 25.15 -9.63 -12.24
CA VAL A 99 25.92 -10.83 -12.60
C VAL A 99 26.81 -10.56 -13.82
N GLY A 100 26.29 -9.88 -14.83
CA GLY A 100 27.03 -9.54 -16.05
C GLY A 100 28.27 -8.70 -15.79
N VAL A 101 28.14 -7.64 -14.99
CA VAL A 101 29.27 -6.75 -14.67
C VAL A 101 30.29 -7.45 -13.78
N SER A 102 29.88 -8.26 -12.80
CA SER A 102 30.82 -9.05 -11.99
C SER A 102 31.63 -10.04 -12.82
N LEU A 103 31.00 -10.72 -13.78
CA LEU A 103 31.69 -11.64 -14.68
C LEU A 103 32.62 -10.90 -15.66
N LEU A 104 32.16 -9.78 -16.23
CA LEU A 104 32.99 -8.94 -17.09
C LEU A 104 34.22 -8.40 -16.35
N MET A 105 34.03 -7.96 -15.10
CA MET A 105 35.13 -7.48 -14.26
C MET A 105 36.15 -8.58 -14.02
N TYR A 106 35.71 -9.78 -13.67
CA TYR A 106 36.57 -10.95 -13.51
C TYR A 106 37.37 -11.26 -14.79
N VAL A 107 36.71 -11.32 -15.95
CA VAL A 107 37.36 -11.66 -17.22
C VAL A 107 38.40 -10.59 -17.62
N ILE A 108 38.02 -9.31 -17.56
CA ILE A 108 38.92 -8.20 -17.93
C ILE A 108 40.12 -8.14 -16.99
N ALA A 109 39.90 -8.35 -15.69
CA ALA A 109 40.99 -8.34 -14.71
C ALA A 109 41.98 -9.50 -14.93
N ARG A 110 41.51 -10.68 -15.33
CA ARG A 110 42.39 -11.82 -15.63
C ARG A 110 43.22 -11.64 -16.91
N ILE A 111 42.65 -10.99 -17.92
CA ILE A 111 43.33 -10.73 -19.20
C ILE A 111 44.35 -9.58 -19.07
N SER A 112 44.09 -8.60 -18.20
CA SER A 112 44.92 -7.41 -18.06
C SER A 112 46.20 -7.71 -17.26
N PRO A 113 47.41 -7.68 -17.86
CA PRO A 113 48.64 -8.02 -17.16
C PRO A 113 48.93 -7.09 -15.96
N LYS A 114 48.48 -5.83 -16.04
CA LYS A 114 48.66 -4.82 -15.00
C LYS A 114 47.87 -5.08 -13.70
N GLU A 115 46.88 -5.98 -13.74
CA GLU A 115 46.13 -6.37 -12.54
C GLU A 115 46.82 -7.48 -11.75
N TRP A 116 47.86 -8.08 -12.33
CA TRP A 116 48.70 -9.04 -11.65
C TRP A 116 49.80 -8.27 -10.94
N THR A 117 49.76 -8.28 -9.61
CA THR A 117 50.66 -7.50 -8.76
C THR A 117 51.51 -8.40 -7.89
N ASN A 118 52.75 -7.95 -7.63
CA ASN A 118 53.63 -8.60 -6.69
C ASN A 118 53.18 -8.32 -5.24
N PRO A 119 52.86 -9.36 -4.44
CA PRO A 119 52.48 -9.18 -3.03
C PRO A 119 53.65 -8.71 -2.14
N TYR A 120 54.90 -8.92 -2.56
CA TYR A 120 56.12 -8.56 -1.81
C TYR A 120 56.93 -7.47 -2.54
N PRO A 121 56.70 -6.18 -2.22
CA PRO A 121 57.32 -5.06 -2.94
C PRO A 121 58.84 -4.95 -2.78
N CYS A 122 59.45 -5.74 -1.89
CA CYS A 122 60.89 -5.75 -1.63
C CYS A 122 61.67 -6.78 -2.47
N ILE A 123 60.98 -7.61 -3.25
CA ILE A 123 61.57 -8.66 -4.09
C ILE A 123 61.27 -8.30 -5.54
N ASP A 124 62.27 -8.41 -6.42
CA ASP A 124 62.10 -8.13 -7.84
C ASP A 124 61.11 -9.13 -8.46
N GLU A 125 60.23 -8.64 -9.36
CA GLU A 125 59.20 -9.46 -10.01
C GLU A 125 59.76 -10.66 -10.77
N SER A 126 61.03 -10.59 -11.20
CA SER A 126 61.74 -11.69 -11.89
C SER A 126 62.11 -12.86 -10.98
N GLU A 127 62.12 -12.66 -9.66
CA GLU A 127 62.43 -13.71 -8.68
C GLU A 127 61.17 -14.35 -8.06
N LEU A 128 59.97 -13.83 -8.36
CA LEU A 128 58.72 -14.43 -7.92
C LEU A 128 58.22 -15.50 -8.89
N GLU A 129 57.77 -16.62 -8.32
CA GLU A 129 57.17 -17.73 -9.06
C GLU A 129 55.68 -17.48 -9.38
N GLU A 130 54.98 -16.64 -8.60
CA GLU A 130 53.54 -16.37 -8.74
C GLU A 130 53.18 -14.89 -8.52
N LEU A 131 52.38 -14.30 -9.41
CA LEU A 131 51.75 -12.99 -9.23
C LEU A 131 50.30 -13.16 -8.75
N GLU A 132 49.82 -12.24 -7.93
CA GLU A 132 48.45 -12.28 -7.41
C GLU A 132 47.53 -11.30 -8.14
N ASN A 133 46.27 -11.71 -8.33
CA ASN A 133 45.23 -10.85 -8.88
C ASN A 133 44.10 -10.73 -7.84
N GLN A 134 43.88 -9.51 -7.38
CA GLN A 134 42.87 -9.16 -6.37
C GLN A 134 41.43 -9.43 -6.83
N PHE A 135 41.15 -9.47 -8.14
CA PHE A 135 39.81 -9.78 -8.68
C PHE A 135 39.61 -11.28 -8.93
N SER A 136 39.44 -12.03 -7.84
CA SER A 136 38.80 -13.35 -7.91
C SER A 136 37.31 -13.22 -8.27
N LEU A 137 36.65 -14.32 -8.62
CA LEU A 137 35.22 -14.30 -8.97
C LEU A 137 34.38 -13.78 -7.79
N ASN A 138 34.64 -14.26 -6.57
CA ASN A 138 33.96 -13.79 -5.35
C ASN A 138 34.26 -12.32 -5.06
N ASN A 139 35.52 -11.89 -5.24
CA ASN A 139 35.92 -10.50 -5.03
C ASN A 139 35.27 -9.56 -6.05
N SER A 140 35.05 -10.03 -7.28
CA SER A 140 34.35 -9.27 -8.32
C SER A 140 32.86 -9.09 -7.99
N PHE A 141 32.20 -10.10 -7.42
CA PHE A 141 30.84 -9.95 -6.88
C PHE A 141 30.79 -9.00 -5.67
N TRP A 142 31.79 -9.08 -4.80
CA TRP A 142 31.91 -8.20 -3.64
C TRP A 142 32.09 -6.73 -4.04
N PHE A 143 32.97 -6.46 -5.01
CA PHE A 143 33.17 -5.12 -5.58
C PHE A 143 31.86 -4.52 -6.11
N VAL A 144 31.13 -5.28 -6.94
CA VAL A 144 29.85 -4.82 -7.51
C VAL A 144 28.79 -4.62 -6.43
N THR A 145 28.74 -5.49 -5.41
CA THR A 145 27.84 -5.30 -4.26
C THR A 145 28.12 -4.00 -3.50
N GLY A 146 29.38 -3.72 -3.19
CA GLY A 146 29.81 -2.50 -2.50
C GLY A 146 29.48 -1.23 -3.28
N SER A 147 29.56 -1.28 -4.62
CA SER A 147 29.19 -0.16 -5.48
C SER A 147 27.67 0.12 -5.53
N ILE A 148 26.81 -0.91 -5.62
CA ILE A 148 25.35 -0.75 -5.58
C ILE A 148 24.91 -0.16 -4.23
N MET A 149 25.51 -0.63 -3.14
CA MET A 149 25.17 -0.18 -1.79
C MET A 149 25.78 1.18 -1.43
N GLN A 150 26.54 1.82 -2.34
CA GLN A 150 27.26 3.07 -2.09
C GLN A 150 28.23 3.02 -0.90
N GLN A 151 28.67 1.82 -0.51
CA GLN A 151 29.63 1.62 0.59
C GLN A 151 31.07 1.63 0.08
N GLY A 152 31.27 1.33 -1.21
CA GLY A 152 32.60 1.12 -1.78
C GLY A 152 33.16 -0.26 -1.42
N SER A 153 34.37 -0.53 -1.89
CA SER A 153 35.12 -1.75 -1.59
C SER A 153 36.59 -1.42 -1.35
N GLU A 154 37.26 -2.25 -0.56
CA GLU A 154 38.72 -2.20 -0.39
C GLU A 154 39.48 -2.60 -1.67
N LEU A 155 38.80 -3.30 -2.58
CA LEU A 155 39.30 -3.70 -3.89
C LEU A 155 39.26 -2.51 -4.84
N ALA A 156 40.38 -2.20 -5.48
CA ALA A 156 40.51 -1.07 -6.38
C ALA A 156 41.09 -1.51 -7.74
N PRO A 157 40.43 -1.20 -8.88
CA PRO A 157 40.96 -1.52 -10.20
C PRO A 157 42.23 -0.74 -10.52
N ILE A 158 43.24 -1.43 -11.05
CA ILE A 158 44.57 -0.86 -11.35
C ILE A 158 44.70 -0.56 -12.85
N SER A 159 44.28 -1.51 -13.70
CA SER A 159 44.35 -1.39 -15.15
C SER A 159 43.40 -0.31 -15.69
N ALA A 160 43.75 0.29 -16.83
CA ALA A 160 42.89 1.27 -17.48
C ALA A 160 41.54 0.64 -17.93
N SER A 161 41.57 -0.62 -18.37
CA SER A 161 40.38 -1.37 -18.82
C SER A 161 39.38 -1.64 -17.70
N THR A 162 39.87 -2.11 -16.55
CA THR A 162 39.05 -2.38 -15.35
C THR A 162 38.53 -1.08 -14.72
N ARG A 163 39.34 -0.02 -14.72
CA ARG A 163 38.90 1.32 -14.30
C ARG A 163 37.79 1.86 -15.19
N MET A 164 37.89 1.74 -16.51
CA MET A 164 36.83 2.14 -17.43
C MET A 164 35.53 1.38 -17.15
N LEU A 165 35.60 0.06 -16.94
CA LEU A 165 34.41 -0.73 -16.60
C LEU A 165 33.80 -0.27 -15.27
N ALA A 166 34.62 -0.06 -14.25
CA ALA A 166 34.16 0.46 -12.95
C ALA A 166 33.55 1.86 -13.07
N SER A 167 34.11 2.74 -13.90
CA SER A 167 33.57 4.09 -14.16
C SER A 167 32.27 4.10 -14.95
N VAL A 168 32.02 3.10 -15.80
CA VAL A 168 30.72 2.96 -16.50
C VAL A 168 29.66 2.40 -15.56
N TRP A 169 30.07 1.62 -14.56
CA TRP A 169 29.17 0.98 -13.61
C TRP A 169 28.77 1.87 -12.43
N TRP A 170 29.68 2.71 -11.94
CA TRP A 170 29.46 3.68 -10.86
C TRP A 170 28.62 4.88 -11.32
#